data_AF-A0AB39L5V2-F1
#
_entry.id   AF-A0AB39L5V2-F1
#
_cell.length_a   1.000
_cell.length_b   1.000
_cell.length_c   1.000
_cell.angle_alpha   90.00
_cell.angle_beta   90.00
_cell.angle_gamma   90.00
#
_symmetry.space_group_name_H-M   'P 1'
#
loop_
_entity.id
_entity.type
_entity.pdbx_description
1 polymer ?
#
loop_
_entity_poly.entity_id
_entity_poly.type
_entity_poly.pdbx_seq_one_letter_code
_entity_poly.pdbx_strand_id
1 'polypeptide(L)' 'MTALTIAEIADQQAELLPQRDTMLFDINIAPVVAVNLAIAVNAATWGSTANATAVQLIGVLQH' A
#
# COMPACT_ATOMS: atom_id res chain seq x y z
N MET A 1 2.87 -37.31 21.82
CA MET A 1 3.28 -35.89 21.82
C MET A 1 3.22 -35.41 23.25
N THR A 2 4.36 -35.15 23.86
CA THR A 2 4.46 -34.74 25.27
C THR A 2 4.18 -33.24 25.35
N ALA A 3 3.32 -32.81 26.27
CA ALA A 3 3.02 -31.40 26.46
C ALA A 3 4.25 -30.70 27.07
N LEU A 4 4.64 -29.55 26.49
CA LEU A 4 5.71 -28.74 27.06
C LEU A 4 5.27 -28.13 28.38
N THR A 5 6.19 -28.12 29.34
CA THR A 5 6.06 -27.46 30.63
C THR A 5 6.25 -25.95 30.49
N ILE A 6 5.75 -25.19 31.46
CA ILE A 6 5.88 -23.72 31.48
C ILE A 6 7.36 -23.29 31.52
N ALA A 7 8.22 -24.08 32.17
CA ALA A 7 9.66 -23.84 32.20
C ALA A 7 10.30 -23.96 30.82
N GLU A 8 9.91 -24.95 30.03
CA GLU A 8 10.43 -25.14 28.66
C GLU A 8 9.94 -24.05 27.70
N ILE A 9 8.73 -23.51 27.90
CA ILE A 9 8.23 -22.37 27.12
C ILE A 9 9.00 -21.09 27.48
N ALA A 10 9.30 -20.88 28.77
CA ALA A 10 10.08 -19.73 29.22
C ALA A 10 11.55 -19.77 28.74
N ASP A 11 12.07 -20.97 28.45
CA ASP A 11 13.42 -21.16 27.92
C ASP A 11 13.49 -21.04 26.38
N GLN A 12 12.34 -20.90 25.71
CA GLN A 12 12.31 -20.61 24.27
C GLN A 12 12.71 -19.15 24.04
N GLN A 13 13.94 -18.96 23.57
CA GLN A 13 14.43 -17.66 23.16
C GLN A 13 14.04 -17.40 21.69
N ALA A 14 13.44 -16.24 21.43
CA ALA A 14 13.24 -15.77 20.07
C ALA A 14 14.59 -15.33 19.49
N GLU A 15 15.11 -16.08 18.53
CA GLU A 15 16.29 -15.65 17.78
C GLU A 15 15.88 -14.52 16.84
N LEU A 16 16.61 -13.39 16.88
CA LEU A 16 16.42 -12.34 15.90
C LEU A 16 16.82 -12.90 14.53
N LEU A 17 15.89 -12.85 13.59
CA LEU A 17 16.21 -13.11 12.19
C LEU A 17 17.34 -12.16 11.76
N PRO A 18 18.35 -12.66 11.02
CA PRO A 18 19.46 -11.83 10.58
C PRO A 18 18.95 -10.61 9.80
N GLN A 19 19.58 -9.46 10.03
CA GLN A 19 19.32 -8.27 9.23
C GLN A 19 19.58 -8.60 7.75
N ARG A 20 18.82 -7.96 6.85
CA ARG A 20 18.82 -8.19 5.40
C ARG A 20 20.11 -7.68 4.72
N ASP A 21 21.26 -7.84 5.36
CA ASP A 21 22.57 -7.29 4.98
C ASP A 21 23.18 -7.95 3.73
N THR A 22 22.59 -9.04 3.24
CA THR A 22 23.07 -9.82 2.09
C THR A 22 22.43 -9.45 0.75
N MET A 23 21.48 -8.50 0.70
CA MET A 23 20.99 -8.02 -0.59
C MET A 23 21.88 -6.91 -1.14
N LEU A 24 22.78 -7.31 -2.03
CA LEU A 24 23.60 -6.37 -2.77
C LEU A 24 22.77 -5.41 -3.65
N PHE A 25 21.50 -5.76 -3.95
CA PHE A 25 20.52 -4.91 -4.66
C PHE A 25 19.06 -5.18 -4.19
N ASP A 26 18.70 -4.73 -2.98
CA ASP A 26 17.30 -4.71 -2.48
C ASP A 26 16.51 -3.55 -3.11
N ILE A 27 16.24 -3.64 -4.41
CA ILE A 27 15.56 -2.59 -5.16
C ILE A 27 14.07 -2.88 -5.21
N ASN A 28 13.29 -2.16 -4.40
CA ASN A 28 11.83 -2.21 -4.42
C ASN A 28 11.27 -1.00 -5.22
N ILE A 29 10.63 -1.25 -6.36
CA ILE A 29 10.06 -0.20 -7.23
C ILE A 29 8.56 -0.44 -7.38
N ALA A 30 7.75 0.45 -6.81
CA ALA A 30 6.30 0.45 -6.95
C ALA A 30 5.83 1.71 -7.71
N PRO A 31 5.82 1.70 -9.06
CA PRO A 31 5.38 2.86 -9.83
C PRO A 31 3.85 2.96 -9.75
N VAL A 32 3.36 4.09 -9.25
CA VAL A 32 1.93 4.36 -9.13
C VAL A 32 1.59 5.55 -10.02
N VAL A 33 0.91 5.26 -11.13
CA VAL A 33 0.48 6.28 -12.10
C VAL A 33 -1.04 6.39 -12.05
N ALA A 34 -1.50 7.48 -11.44
CA ALA A 34 -2.90 7.80 -11.28
C ALA A 34 -3.29 8.90 -12.25
N VAL A 35 -4.30 8.63 -13.10
CA VAL A 35 -4.87 9.64 -14.00
C VAL A 35 -6.35 9.81 -13.68
N ASN A 36 -6.74 11.02 -13.29
CA ASN A 36 -8.14 11.40 -13.12
C ASN A 36 -8.47 12.56 -14.04
N LEU A 37 -9.58 12.46 -14.75
CA LEU A 37 -9.99 13.45 -15.74
C LEU A 37 -11.49 13.72 -15.58
N ALA A 38 -11.83 14.99 -15.36
CA ALA A 38 -13.19 15.48 -15.32
C ALA A 38 -13.37 16.53 -16.42
N ILE A 39 -14.23 16.23 -17.40
CA ILE A 39 -14.57 17.13 -18.49
C ILE A 39 -16.06 17.46 -18.37
N ALA A 40 -16.36 18.76 -18.23
CA ALA A 40 -17.70 19.31 -18.27
C ALA A 40 -17.80 20.27 -19.46
N VAL A 41 -18.71 20.03 -20.40
CA VAL A 41 -18.87 20.86 -21.60
C VAL A 41 -20.33 21.25 -21.77
N ASN A 42 -20.56 22.55 -21.94
CA ASN A 42 -21.85 23.14 -22.28
C ASN A 42 -21.83 23.55 -23.76
N ALA A 43 -22.13 22.63 -24.68
CA ALA A 43 -22.19 22.93 -26.10
C ALA A 43 -23.58 23.47 -26.50
N ALA A 44 -23.63 24.68 -27.07
CA ALA A 44 -24.87 25.32 -27.57
C ALA A 44 -26.02 25.39 -26.53
N THR A 45 -25.72 25.80 -25.29
CA THR A 45 -26.71 25.90 -24.21
C THR A 45 -26.85 27.31 -23.66
N TRP A 46 -28.07 27.69 -23.24
CA TRP A 46 -28.37 28.96 -22.57
C TRP A 46 -29.05 28.66 -21.22
N GLY A 47 -28.48 29.19 -20.14
CA GLY A 47 -28.97 28.96 -18.78
C GLY A 47 -28.48 27.66 -18.13
N SER A 48 -27.47 27.01 -18.69
CA SER A 48 -26.96 25.71 -18.22
C SER A 48 -25.72 25.81 -17.34
N THR A 49 -25.61 24.86 -16.40
CA THR A 49 -24.42 24.64 -15.57
C THR A 49 -23.83 23.27 -15.89
N ALA A 50 -22.55 23.20 -16.29
CA ALA A 50 -21.82 21.94 -16.40
C ALA A 50 -20.81 21.87 -15.26
N ASN A 51 -21.01 20.89 -14.38
CA ASN A 51 -20.10 20.62 -13.27
C ASN A 51 -19.50 19.24 -13.49
N ALA A 52 -18.18 19.13 -13.38
CA ALA A 52 -17.50 17.85 -13.35
C ALA A 52 -16.55 17.84 -12.16
N THR A 53 -16.51 16.72 -11.45
CA THR A 53 -15.62 16.50 -10.32
C THR A 53 -14.87 15.20 -10.54
N ALA A 54 -13.55 15.28 -10.44
CA ALA A 54 -12.64 14.15 -10.54
C ALA A 54 -12.03 13.95 -9.15
N VAL A 55 -12.65 13.09 -8.34
CA VAL A 55 -12.12 12.69 -7.03
C VAL A 55 -11.35 11.38 -7.19
N GLN A 56 -10.13 11.32 -6.68
CA GLN A 56 -9.34 10.08 -6.67
C GLN A 56 -8.65 9.93 -5.32
N LEU A 57 -8.77 8.73 -4.73
CA LEU A 57 -8.02 8.32 -3.56
C LEU A 57 -7.01 7.26 -4.01
N ILE A 58 -5.73 7.48 -3.71
CA ILE A 58 -4.66 6.52 -3.98
C ILE A 58 -4.08 6.05 -2.66
N GLY A 59 -4.10 4.73 -2.44
CA GLY A 59 -3.45 4.07 -1.31
C GLY A 59 -2.35 3.13 -1.82
N VAL A 60 -1.18 3.20 -1.20
CA VAL A 60 -0.04 2.34 -1.55
C VAL A 60 0.54 1.77 -0.26
N LEU A 61 0.72 0.46 -0.22
CA LEU A 61 1.46 -0.25 0.82
C LEU A 61 2.54 -1.08 0.14
N GLN A 62 3.81 -0.85 0.51
CA GLN A 62 4.95 -1.64 0.03
C GLN A 62 5.75 -2.15 1.24
N HIS A 63 6.28 -3.37 1.13
CA HIS A 63 7.15 -4.04 2.11
C HIS A 63 8.53 -4.26 1.48
#